data_AF-W2VP23-F1
#
_entry.id   AF-W2VP23-F1
#
_cell.length_a   1.000
_cell.length_b   1.000
_cell.length_c   1.000
_cell.angle_alpha   90.00
_cell.angle_beta   90.00
_cell.angle_gamma   90.00
#
_symmetry.space_group_name_H-M   'P 1'
#
loop_
_entity.id
_entity.type
_entity.pdbx_description
1 polymer ?
#
loop_
_entity_poly.entity_id
_entity_poly.type
_entity_poly.pdbx_seq_one_letter_code
_entity_poly.pdbx_strand_id
1 'polypeptide(L)'
;MPSLAVNRKLKTFLEQLGDVQSVSMKLQSEDLSLLDARDLLNGLLEVMPSFVNYLDPKAEIVHSPDFESGARWSTPPPARIEDTTKVGFAERILKRRKVNDAPSAYVLLEAIPPTSNVVERLFSAARQVLRYERNRLSPLSLEQILFLKVNQKYWDVTTVDACI
;
A
#
# COMPACT_ATOMS: atom_id res chain seq x y z
N MET A 1 18.20 2.04 -38.47
CA MET A 1 16.90 2.06 -37.78
C MET A 1 16.72 0.75 -37.02
N PRO A 2 16.18 0.74 -35.79
CA PRO A 2 15.94 -0.50 -35.05
C PRO A 2 15.00 -1.43 -35.82
N SER A 3 15.22 -2.74 -35.74
CA SER A 3 14.45 -3.73 -36.52
C SER A 3 12.99 -3.77 -36.07
N LEU A 4 12.09 -4.25 -36.94
CA LEU A 4 10.67 -4.41 -36.62
C LEU A 4 10.45 -5.32 -35.39
N ALA A 5 11.29 -6.35 -35.22
CA ALA A 5 11.26 -7.23 -34.05
C ALA A 5 11.62 -6.49 -32.76
N VAL A 6 12.61 -5.60 -32.79
CA VAL A 6 12.99 -4.75 -31.64
C VAL A 6 11.85 -3.79 -31.30
N ASN A 7 11.25 -3.14 -32.29
CA ASN A 7 10.11 -2.24 -32.07
C ASN A 7 8.90 -2.96 -31.47
N ARG A 8 8.62 -4.22 -31.85
CA ARG A 8 7.57 -5.02 -31.23
C ARG A 8 7.88 -5.31 -29.76
N LYS A 9 9.12 -5.73 -29.44
CA LYS A 9 9.55 -5.98 -28.06
C LYS A 9 9.44 -4.73 -27.18
N LEU A 10 9.84 -3.56 -27.70
CA LEU A 10 9.75 -2.30 -26.98
C LEU A 10 8.31 -1.90 -26.66
N LYS A 11 7.37 -2.14 -27.58
CA LYS A 11 5.94 -1.89 -27.33
C LYS A 11 5.41 -2.76 -26.19
N THR A 12 5.69 -4.06 -26.23
CA THR A 12 5.30 -4.97 -25.14
C THR A 12 5.92 -4.56 -23.80
N PHE A 13 7.19 -4.17 -23.79
CA PHE A 13 7.84 -3.70 -22.57
C PHE A 13 7.21 -2.41 -22.02
N LEU A 14 6.81 -1.49 -22.90
CA LEU A 14 6.14 -0.26 -22.50
C LEU A 14 4.76 -0.52 -21.87
N GLU A 15 4.01 -1.49 -22.39
CA GLU A 15 2.75 -1.94 -21.79
C GLU A 15 2.98 -2.51 -20.38
N GLN A 16 3.99 -3.37 -20.22
CA GLN A 16 4.38 -3.91 -18.91
C GLN A 16 4.78 -2.84 -17.90
N LEU A 17 5.52 -1.81 -18.34
CA LEU A 17 5.85 -0.68 -17.48
C LEU A 17 4.62 0.13 -17.06
N GLY A 18 3.58 0.19 -17.89
CA GLY A 18 2.29 0.78 -17.54
C GLY A 18 1.60 0.05 -16.38
N ASP A 19 1.64 -1.29 -16.39
CA ASP A 19 1.09 -2.11 -15.30
C ASP A 19 1.90 -1.91 -13.99
N VAL A 20 3.23 -1.90 -14.07
CA VAL A 20 4.12 -1.60 -12.92
C VAL A 20 3.87 -0.21 -12.36
N GLN A 21 3.68 0.78 -13.23
CA GLN A 21 3.37 2.15 -12.82
C GLN A 21 2.00 2.20 -12.13
N SER A 22 1.00 1.51 -12.66
CA SER A 22 -0.34 1.44 -12.05
C SER A 22 -0.28 0.88 -10.63
N VAL A 23 0.46 -0.22 -10.41
CA VAL A 23 0.65 -0.81 -9.07
C VAL A 23 1.42 0.15 -8.17
N SER A 24 2.55 0.70 -8.63
CA SER A 24 3.38 1.62 -7.85
C SER A 24 2.62 2.86 -7.39
N MET A 25 1.82 3.46 -8.27
CA MET A 25 0.96 4.60 -7.92
C MET A 25 -0.10 4.21 -6.90
N LYS A 26 -0.67 3.00 -7.01
CA LYS A 26 -1.69 2.54 -6.06
C LYS A 26 -1.11 2.28 -4.68
N LEU A 27 0.08 1.70 -4.58
CA LEU A 27 0.80 1.46 -3.32
C LEU A 27 1.09 2.75 -2.53
N GLN A 28 1.12 3.90 -3.20
CA GLN A 28 1.32 5.21 -2.57
C GLN A 28 0.03 5.82 -1.98
N SER A 29 -1.13 5.19 -2.17
CA SER A 29 -2.39 5.69 -1.61
C SER A 29 -2.47 5.52 -0.08
N GLU A 30 -3.08 6.49 0.59
CA GLU A 30 -3.16 6.53 2.06
C GLU A 30 -4.13 5.49 2.64
N ASP A 31 -5.16 5.14 1.87
CA ASP A 31 -6.24 4.24 2.28
C ASP A 31 -5.99 2.77 1.92
N LEU A 32 -4.75 2.43 1.54
CA LEU A 32 -4.40 1.06 1.16
C LEU A 32 -4.15 0.21 2.40
N SER A 33 -4.68 -1.01 2.44
CA SER A 33 -4.33 -1.99 3.46
C SER A 33 -3.12 -2.83 3.05
N LEU A 34 -2.45 -3.47 4.02
CA LEU A 34 -1.38 -4.42 3.78
C LEU A 34 -1.88 -5.62 2.96
N LEU A 35 -3.15 -5.99 3.11
CA LEU A 35 -3.76 -7.03 2.29
C LEU A 35 -3.95 -6.61 0.83
N ASP A 36 -4.36 -5.37 0.59
CA ASP A 36 -4.45 -4.81 -0.77
C ASP A 36 -3.06 -4.70 -1.42
N ALA A 37 -2.03 -4.28 -0.67
CA ALA A 37 -0.66 -4.26 -1.15
C ALA A 37 -0.19 -5.65 -1.56
N ARG A 38 -0.51 -6.67 -0.76
CA ARG A 38 -0.23 -8.07 -1.08
C ARG A 38 -0.90 -8.48 -2.39
N ASP A 39 -2.17 -8.17 -2.58
CA ASP A 39 -2.88 -8.55 -3.81
C ASP A 39 -2.32 -7.85 -5.05
N LEU A 40 -1.94 -6.58 -4.93
CA LEU A 40 -1.30 -5.83 -6.00
C LEU A 40 0.04 -6.45 -6.43
N LEU A 41 0.87 -6.85 -5.47
CA LEU A 41 2.14 -7.52 -5.74
C LEU A 41 1.92 -8.94 -6.31
N ASN A 42 0.89 -9.65 -5.83
CA ASN A 42 0.44 -10.93 -6.39
C ASN A 42 0.08 -10.83 -7.86
N GLY A 43 -0.84 -9.91 -8.19
CA GLY A 43 -1.25 -9.69 -9.57
C GLY A 43 -0.09 -9.23 -10.46
N LEU A 44 0.89 -8.50 -9.93
CA LEU A 44 2.08 -8.12 -10.67
C LEU A 44 2.95 -9.33 -11.03
N LEU A 45 3.17 -10.28 -10.11
CA LEU A 45 3.91 -11.51 -10.42
C LEU A 45 3.17 -12.43 -11.40
N GLU A 46 1.83 -12.39 -11.46
CA GLU A 46 1.07 -13.11 -12.49
C GLU A 46 1.40 -12.62 -13.90
N VAL A 47 1.51 -11.30 -14.08
CA VAL A 47 1.78 -10.68 -15.40
C VAL A 47 3.29 -10.63 -15.70
N MET A 48 4.11 -10.51 -14.67
CA MET A 48 5.56 -10.35 -14.79
C MET A 48 6.31 -11.32 -13.88
N PRO A 49 6.43 -12.60 -14.27
CA PRO A 49 7.10 -13.62 -13.46
C PRO A 49 8.59 -13.31 -13.18
N SER A 50 9.23 -12.45 -13.98
CA SER A 50 10.62 -12.03 -13.76
C SER A 50 10.84 -11.29 -12.44
N PHE A 51 9.78 -10.71 -11.86
CA PHE A 51 9.85 -9.99 -10.57
C PHE A 51 9.98 -10.93 -9.37
N VAL A 52 9.81 -12.25 -9.54
CA VAL A 52 9.98 -13.23 -8.45
C VAL A 52 11.36 -13.07 -7.80
N ASN A 53 12.42 -12.83 -8.58
CA ASN A 53 13.77 -12.67 -8.04
C ASN A 53 13.94 -11.46 -7.09
N TYR A 54 12.98 -10.52 -7.10
CA TYR A 54 12.98 -9.33 -6.25
C TYR A 54 11.90 -9.38 -5.17
N LEU A 55 10.81 -10.11 -5.38
CA LEU A 55 9.64 -10.16 -4.47
C LEU A 55 9.52 -11.48 -3.69
N ASP A 56 10.35 -12.48 -3.96
CA ASP A 56 10.45 -13.72 -3.18
C ASP A 56 11.03 -13.41 -1.77
N PRO A 57 10.68 -14.12 -0.66
CA PRO A 57 11.19 -13.75 0.67
C PRO A 57 12.67 -14.05 0.80
N LYS A 58 13.22 -14.83 -0.13
CA LYS A 58 14.61 -15.21 -0.24
C LYS A 58 15.34 -14.30 -1.21
N ALA A 59 14.66 -13.31 -1.79
CA ALA A 59 15.31 -12.27 -2.55
C ALA A 59 16.32 -11.56 -1.64
N GLU A 60 17.48 -11.20 -2.19
CA GLU A 60 18.59 -10.59 -1.44
C GLU A 60 18.19 -9.29 -0.73
N ILE A 61 17.18 -8.59 -1.25
CA ILE A 61 16.67 -7.35 -0.67
C ILE A 61 15.84 -7.57 0.61
N VAL A 62 15.45 -8.81 0.90
CA VAL A 62 14.58 -9.13 2.05
C VAL A 62 15.43 -9.29 3.31
N HIS A 63 15.25 -8.37 4.26
CA HIS A 63 15.97 -8.39 5.53
C HIS A 63 15.43 -9.43 6.52
N SER A 64 14.14 -9.75 6.45
CA SER A 64 13.49 -10.75 7.32
C SER A 64 12.63 -11.71 6.50
N PRO A 65 13.20 -12.83 6.02
CA PRO A 65 12.49 -13.81 5.21
C PRO A 65 11.24 -14.37 5.91
N ASP A 66 11.31 -14.58 7.22
CA ASP A 66 10.20 -15.12 8.00
C ASP A 66 9.02 -14.14 8.06
N PHE A 67 9.29 -12.85 8.27
CA PHE A 67 8.27 -11.80 8.23
C PHE A 67 7.61 -11.73 6.85
N GLU A 68 8.40 -11.71 5.79
CA GLU A 68 7.88 -11.68 4.41
C GLU A 68 7.15 -12.98 4.04
N SER A 69 7.53 -14.12 4.62
CA SER A 69 6.79 -15.39 4.46
C SER A 69 5.46 -15.38 5.21
N GLY A 70 5.34 -14.61 6.29
CA GLY A 70 4.04 -14.31 6.90
C GLY A 70 3.17 -13.46 5.97
N ALA A 71 3.79 -12.58 5.19
CA ALA A 71 3.11 -11.71 4.23
C ALA A 71 2.81 -12.37 2.86
N ARG A 72 3.32 -13.57 2.56
CA ARG A 72 3.34 -14.19 1.21
C ARG A 72 3.21 -15.74 1.26
N TRP A 73 2.78 -16.55 0.29
CA TRP A 73 2.13 -16.48 -1.04
C TRP A 73 1.22 -17.71 -1.05
N SER A 74 -0.09 -17.57 -1.18
CA SER A 74 -0.92 -18.68 -1.65
C SER A 74 -0.94 -18.53 -3.16
N THR A 75 -0.38 -19.48 -3.91
CA THR A 75 -0.39 -19.47 -5.38
C THR A 75 -1.82 -19.22 -5.86
N PRO A 76 -2.13 -18.09 -6.50
CA PRO A 76 -3.44 -17.93 -7.11
C PRO A 76 -3.52 -18.89 -8.31
N PRO A 77 -4.62 -19.62 -8.50
CA PRO A 77 -4.82 -20.37 -9.73
C PRO A 77 -4.80 -19.42 -10.93
N PRO A 78 -4.26 -19.84 -12.09
CA PRO A 78 -4.20 -18.98 -13.27
C PRO A 78 -5.61 -18.65 -13.74
N ALA A 79 -6.03 -17.40 -13.59
CA ALA A 79 -7.35 -16.94 -14.00
C ALA A 79 -7.26 -15.75 -14.96
N ARG A 80 -7.92 -15.95 -16.10
CA ARG A 80 -8.02 -15.10 -17.29
C ARG A 80 -8.31 -13.62 -16.94
N ILE A 81 -7.61 -12.70 -17.58
CA ILE A 81 -7.87 -11.26 -17.48
C ILE A 81 -8.90 -10.91 -18.55
N GLU A 82 -10.03 -10.33 -18.12
CA GLU A 82 -10.99 -9.69 -19.03
C GLU A 82 -10.61 -8.22 -19.21
N ASP A 83 -10.43 -7.82 -20.47
CA ASP A 83 -10.07 -6.48 -20.87
C ASP A 83 -11.26 -5.52 -20.75
N THR A 84 -11.44 -4.90 -19.59
CA THR A 84 -12.25 -3.68 -19.50
C THR A 84 -11.33 -2.47 -19.59
N THR A 85 -11.25 -1.87 -20.77
CA THR A 85 -10.38 -0.75 -21.17
C THR A 85 -10.59 0.57 -20.40
N LYS A 86 -11.38 0.59 -19.32
CA LYS A 86 -11.70 1.80 -18.53
C LYS A 86 -11.12 1.82 -17.12
N VAL A 87 -10.45 0.76 -16.68
CA VAL A 87 -10.01 0.59 -15.28
C VAL A 87 -8.53 0.19 -15.25
N GLY A 88 -7.72 0.90 -14.46
CA GLY A 88 -6.29 0.66 -14.29
C GLY A 88 -5.98 -0.75 -13.80
N PHE A 89 -4.77 -1.25 -14.09
CA PHE A 89 -4.36 -2.62 -13.76
C PHE A 89 -4.48 -2.92 -12.26
N ALA A 90 -4.02 -2.01 -11.41
CA ALA A 90 -4.14 -2.11 -9.95
C ALA A 90 -5.62 -2.22 -9.50
N GLU A 91 -6.49 -1.38 -10.04
CA GLU A 91 -7.93 -1.43 -9.74
C GLU A 91 -8.58 -2.74 -10.20
N ARG A 92 -8.13 -3.34 -11.31
CA ARG A 92 -8.63 -4.65 -11.76
C ARG A 92 -8.26 -5.75 -10.77
N ILE A 93 -7.03 -5.74 -10.26
CA ILE A 93 -6.57 -6.70 -9.25
C ILE A 93 -7.43 -6.59 -7.98
N LEU A 94 -7.60 -5.38 -7.44
CA LEU A 94 -8.37 -5.17 -6.21
C LEU A 94 -9.86 -5.50 -6.38
N LYS A 95 -10.44 -5.23 -7.56
CA LYS A 95 -11.83 -5.63 -7.87
C LYS A 95 -12.00 -7.15 -7.91
N ARG A 96 -11.05 -7.89 -8.48
CA ARG A 96 -11.08 -9.36 -8.52
C ARG A 96 -11.15 -9.95 -7.11
N ARG A 97 -10.39 -9.39 -6.16
CA ARG A 97 -10.39 -9.85 -4.77
C ARG A 97 -11.74 -9.66 -4.08
N LYS A 98 -12.42 -8.52 -4.30
CA LYS A 98 -13.77 -8.29 -3.74
C LYS A 98 -14.80 -9.35 -4.17
N VAL A 99 -14.55 -10.04 -5.28
CA VAL A 99 -15.41 -11.14 -5.78
C VAL A 99 -14.99 -12.49 -5.19
N ASN A 100 -13.70 -12.68 -4.92
CA ASN A 100 -13.13 -13.88 -4.32
C ASN A 100 -12.86 -13.62 -2.83
N ASP A 101 -13.90 -13.73 -2.01
CA ASP A 101 -13.87 -13.49 -0.55
C ASP A 101 -13.13 -14.61 0.22
N ALA A 102 -11.93 -14.97 -0.25
CA ALA A 102 -11.09 -15.96 0.40
C ALA A 102 -10.55 -15.36 1.70
N PRO A 103 -10.77 -16.00 2.86
CA PRO A 103 -10.31 -15.47 4.13
C PRO A 103 -8.78 -15.40 4.13
N SER A 104 -8.24 -14.26 4.56
CA SER A 104 -6.82 -14.12 4.84
C SER A 104 -6.43 -15.04 6.00
N ALA A 105 -5.27 -15.67 5.92
CA ALA A 105 -4.69 -16.44 7.03
C ALA A 105 -4.48 -15.56 8.28
N TYR A 106 -4.32 -14.24 8.09
CA TYR A 106 -4.12 -13.26 9.14
C TYR A 106 -5.30 -12.27 9.18
N VAL A 107 -5.95 -12.19 10.34
CA VAL A 107 -7.19 -11.42 10.58
C VAL A 107 -7.00 -9.91 10.40
N LEU A 108 -5.82 -9.36 10.71
CA LEU A 108 -5.59 -7.92 10.85
C LEU A 108 -5.00 -7.23 9.60
N LEU A 109 -4.73 -7.94 8.50
CA LEU A 109 -4.06 -7.34 7.34
C LEU A 109 -4.86 -6.22 6.66
N GLU A 110 -6.18 -6.19 6.86
CA GLU A 110 -7.06 -5.12 6.35
C GLU A 110 -6.93 -3.82 7.15
N ALA A 111 -6.52 -3.90 8.41
CA ALA A 111 -6.40 -2.74 9.29
C ALA A 111 -4.98 -2.16 9.34
N ILE A 112 -3.99 -2.92 8.86
CA ILE A 112 -2.58 -2.52 8.89
C ILE A 112 -2.26 -1.75 7.60
N PRO A 113 -1.74 -0.51 7.68
CA PRO A 113 -1.25 0.19 6.50
C PRO A 113 0.04 -0.49 5.99
N PRO A 114 0.27 -0.55 4.67
CA PRO A 114 1.43 -1.21 4.08
C PRO A 114 2.74 -0.44 4.27
N THR A 115 2.68 0.85 4.62
CA THR A 115 3.85 1.70 4.80
C THR A 115 3.77 2.50 6.10
N SER A 116 4.93 2.85 6.65
CA SER A 116 5.06 3.69 7.85
C SER A 116 4.85 5.19 7.58
N ASN A 117 4.45 5.60 6.37
CA ASN A 117 4.32 7.01 5.98
C ASN A 117 3.36 7.78 6.91
N VAL A 118 2.29 7.13 7.38
CA VAL A 118 1.34 7.73 8.34
C VAL A 118 2.04 8.07 9.66
N VAL A 119 2.95 7.21 10.11
CA VAL A 119 3.74 7.40 11.33
C VAL A 119 4.76 8.52 11.15
N GLU A 120 5.42 8.61 9.98
CA GLU A 120 6.36 9.70 9.69
C GLU A 120 5.65 11.07 9.64
N ARG A 121 4.45 11.12 9.07
CA ARG A 121 3.61 12.34 9.06
C ARG A 121 3.15 12.70 10.46
N LEU A 122 2.79 11.72 11.29
CA LEU A 122 2.49 11.92 12.71
C LEU A 122 3.68 12.57 13.43
N PHE A 123 4.89 12.00 13.30
CA PHE A 123 6.07 12.56 13.96
C PHE A 123 6.48 13.93 13.41
N SER A 124 6.23 14.19 12.11
CA SER A 124 6.42 15.51 11.52
C SER A 124 5.45 16.55 12.11
N ALA A 125 4.18 16.17 12.30
CA ALA A 125 3.20 17.01 12.98
C ALA A 125 3.56 17.22 14.47
N ALA A 126 4.02 16.18 15.15
CA ALA A 126 4.52 16.25 16.53
C ALA A 126 5.66 17.26 16.65
N ARG A 127 6.64 17.21 15.74
CA ARG A 127 7.74 18.18 15.68
C ARG A 127 7.25 19.61 15.48
N GLN A 128 6.21 19.82 14.68
CA GLN A 128 5.62 21.16 14.49
C GLN A 128 4.93 21.68 15.77
N VAL A 129 4.29 20.79 16.54
CA VAL A 129 3.65 21.13 17.82
C VAL A 129 4.69 21.41 18.90
N LEU A 130 5.77 20.61 18.96
CA LEU A 130 6.92 20.75 19.86
C LEU A 130 7.91 21.85 19.43
N ARG A 131 7.45 22.94 18.81
CA ARG A 131 8.35 24.07 18.48
C ARG A 131 9.00 24.63 19.74
N TYR A 132 10.12 25.34 19.56
CA TYR A 132 10.93 25.92 20.63
C TYR A 132 10.11 26.70 21.69
N GLU A 133 9.12 27.49 21.25
CA GLU A 133 8.21 28.27 22.11
C GLU A 133 7.24 27.41 22.96
N ARG A 134 7.13 26.12 22.64
CA ARG A 134 6.20 25.14 23.22
C ARG A 134 6.93 24.01 23.96
N ASN A 135 8.22 24.15 24.24
CA ASN A 135 9.04 23.14 24.92
C ASN A 135 8.61 22.84 26.37
N ARG A 136 7.70 23.62 26.95
CA ARG A 136 7.13 23.38 28.29
C ARG A 136 5.88 22.49 28.29
N LEU A 137 5.44 21.99 27.12
CA LEU A 137 4.34 21.04 27.04
C LEU A 137 4.70 19.72 27.73
N SER A 138 3.81 19.24 28.60
CA SER A 138 3.94 17.89 29.16
C SER A 138 3.74 16.83 28.07
N PRO A 139 4.34 15.63 28.20
CA PRO A 139 4.10 14.53 27.27
C PRO A 139 2.60 14.21 27.10
N LEU A 140 1.84 14.22 28.20
CA LEU A 140 0.40 13.98 28.19
C LEU A 140 -0.36 15.04 27.36
N SER A 141 -0.03 16.31 27.55
CA SER A 141 -0.66 17.41 26.80
C SER A 141 -0.30 17.36 25.32
N LEU A 142 0.93 16.94 24.98
CA LEU A 142 1.34 16.73 23.60
C LEU A 142 0.53 15.60 22.95
N GLU A 143 0.40 14.46 23.63
CA GLU A 143 -0.38 13.31 23.16
C GLU A 143 -1.84 13.69 22.91
N GLN A 144 -2.47 14.43 23.84
CA GLN A 144 -3.84 14.92 23.68
C GLN A 144 -4.00 15.82 22.44
N ILE A 145 -3.09 16.76 22.24
CA ILE A 145 -3.12 17.65 21.06
C ILE A 145 -2.94 16.86 19.77
N LEU A 146 -2.01 15.90 19.74
CA LEU A 146 -1.78 15.08 18.55
C LEU A 146 -2.96 14.15 18.27
N PHE A 147 -3.52 13.52 19.30
CA PHE A 147 -4.70 12.66 19.20
C PHE A 147 -5.86 13.43 18.56
N LEU A 148 -6.16 14.62 19.07
CA LEU A 148 -7.18 15.49 18.48
C LEU A 148 -6.81 15.82 17.03
N LYS A 149 -5.62 16.39 16.79
CA LYS A 149 -5.21 16.86 15.46
C LYS A 149 -5.24 15.77 14.38
N VAL A 150 -4.82 14.55 14.69
CA VAL A 150 -4.79 13.42 13.74
C VAL A 150 -6.20 12.89 13.48
N ASN A 151 -7.06 12.90 14.50
CA ASN A 151 -8.41 12.40 14.42
C ASN A 151 -9.45 13.49 14.11
N GLN A 152 -9.03 14.65 13.58
CA GLN A 152 -9.91 15.81 13.33
C GLN A 152 -11.17 15.49 12.52
N LYS A 153 -11.16 14.43 11.70
CA LYS A 153 -12.34 13.96 10.96
C LYS A 153 -13.46 13.38 11.83
N TYR A 154 -13.16 12.96 13.07
CA TYR A 154 -14.10 12.25 13.95
C TYR A 154 -14.73 13.13 15.01
N TRP A 155 -14.31 14.39 15.12
CA TRP A 155 -14.82 15.32 16.11
C TRP A 155 -14.92 16.72 15.54
N ASP A 156 -15.82 17.49 16.11
CA ASP A 156 -16.08 18.89 15.81
C ASP A 156 -16.13 19.67 17.12
N VAL A 157 -16.29 20.99 17.04
CA VAL A 157 -16.32 21.84 18.24
C VAL A 157 -17.47 21.42 19.16
N THR A 158 -18.60 20.96 18.61
CA THR A 158 -19.78 20.57 19.40
C THR A 158 -19.57 19.26 20.17
N THR A 159 -18.93 18.25 19.57
CA THR A 159 -18.60 16.99 20.25
C THR A 159 -17.52 17.15 21.32
N VAL A 160 -16.55 18.06 21.10
CA VAL A 160 -15.53 18.37 22.11
C VAL A 160 -16.13 19.13 23.28
N ASP A 161 -16.98 20.14 23.02
CA ASP A 161 -17.64 20.95 24.06
C ASP A 161 -18.55 20.11 24.96
N ALA A 162 -19.21 19.08 24.41
CA ALA A 162 -20.02 18.15 25.19
C ALA A 162 -19.23 17.26 26.18
N CYS A 163 -17.90 17.20 26.07
CA CYS A 163 -17.04 16.34 26.89
C CYS A 163 -16.23 17.11 27.95
N ILE A 164 -16.34 18.45 28.00
CA ILE A 164 -15.66 19.34 28.95
C ILE A 164 -16.62 19.73 30.07
#